data_AF-A0A7Y4DUG9-F1
#
_entry.id   AF-A0A7Y4DUG9-F1
#
_cell.length_a   1.000
_cell.length_b   1.000
_cell.length_c   1.000
_cell.angle_alpha   90.00
_cell.angle_beta   90.00
_cell.angle_gamma   90.00
#
_symmetry.space_group_name_H-M   'P 1'
#
loop_
_entity.id
_entity.type
_entity.pdbx_description
1 polymer ?
#
loop_
_entity_poly.entity_id
_entity_poly.type
_entity_poly.pdbx_seq_one_letter_code
_entity_poly.pdbx_strand_id
1 'polypeptide(L)'
;MDKDAELLAELKQKKKLTGSERAQLKMLERKINRAEKPSKQESKSNVFATKPTTKINPLPIRFSNDERTGITELANDIKTNNLELVITELGSEREINDTKLVRAAVYLLKQHSHEDIVDAIKQVKLNMIR
;
A
#
# COMPACT_ATOMS: atom_id res chain seq x y z
N MET A 1 -36.26 -21.03 -10.90
CA MET A 1 -35.71 -20.50 -12.15
C MET A 1 -35.81 -18.99 -12.08
N ASP A 2 -34.67 -18.30 -12.06
CA ASP A 2 -34.59 -16.87 -11.76
C ASP A 2 -35.11 -16.05 -12.94
N LYS A 3 -36.30 -15.47 -12.76
CA LYS A 3 -37.00 -14.61 -13.75
C LYS A 3 -36.10 -13.50 -14.31
N ASP A 4 -35.12 -13.05 -13.53
CA ASP A 4 -34.15 -12.02 -13.91
C ASP A 4 -33.12 -12.51 -14.95
N ALA A 5 -32.79 -13.82 -14.97
CA ALA A 5 -31.88 -14.41 -15.96
C ALA A 5 -32.58 -14.63 -17.31
N GLU A 6 -33.86 -15.02 -17.28
CA GLU A 6 -34.70 -15.18 -18.48
C GLU A 6 -34.90 -13.83 -19.19
N LEU A 7 -35.23 -12.77 -18.44
CA LEU A 7 -35.37 -11.41 -18.96
C LEU A 7 -34.07 -10.85 -19.57
N LEU A 8 -32.91 -11.20 -19.02
CA LEU A 8 -31.62 -10.79 -19.58
C LEU A 8 -31.33 -11.51 -20.91
N ALA A 9 -31.68 -12.79 -21.03
CA ALA A 9 -31.52 -13.54 -22.28
C ALA A 9 -32.42 -12.96 -23.39
N GLU A 10 -33.67 -12.63 -23.08
CA GLU A 10 -34.60 -12.00 -24.00
C GLU A 10 -34.11 -10.62 -24.48
N LEU A 11 -33.62 -9.77 -23.57
CA LEU A 11 -33.10 -8.45 -23.92
C LEU A 11 -31.81 -8.53 -24.75
N LYS A 12 -30.97 -9.56 -24.56
CA LYS A 12 -29.76 -9.78 -25.37
C LYS A 12 -30.05 -10.28 -26.78
N GLN A 13 -31.19 -10.95 -27.00
CA GLN A 13 -31.61 -11.43 -28.32
C GLN A 13 -32.23 -10.33 -29.21
N LYS A 14 -32.64 -9.19 -28.64
CA LYS A 14 -33.20 -8.08 -29.42
C LYS A 14 -32.12 -7.37 -30.25
N LYS A 15 -32.28 -7.35 -31.58
CA LYS A 15 -31.33 -6.75 -32.55
C LYS A 15 -31.19 -5.22 -32.45
N LYS A 16 -32.22 -4.53 -31.94
CA LYS A 16 -32.19 -3.09 -31.65
C LYS A 16 -32.81 -2.84 -30.27
N LEU A 17 -32.03 -2.27 -29.36
CA LEU A 17 -32.44 -1.93 -28.01
C LEU A 17 -32.72 -0.44 -27.89
N THR A 18 -33.87 -0.11 -27.30
CA THR A 18 -34.24 1.25 -26.89
C THR A 18 -33.41 1.72 -25.69
N GLY A 19 -33.39 3.03 -25.42
CA GLY A 19 -32.58 3.60 -24.33
C GLY A 19 -32.95 3.04 -22.94
N SER A 20 -34.24 2.77 -22.71
CA SER A 20 -34.75 2.15 -21.48
C SER A 20 -34.30 0.69 -21.34
N GLU A 21 -34.34 -0.09 -22.43
CA GLU A 21 -33.92 -1.50 -22.43
C GLU A 21 -32.40 -1.64 -22.21
N ARG A 22 -31.58 -0.70 -22.71
CA ARG A 22 -30.14 -0.66 -22.42
C ARG A 22 -29.85 -0.41 -20.94
N ALA A 23 -30.64 0.46 -20.31
CA ALA A 23 -30.50 0.73 -18.88
C ALA A 23 -30.88 -0.52 -18.05
N GLN A 24 -31.93 -1.23 -18.46
CA GLN A 24 -32.37 -2.48 -17.83
C GLN A 24 -31.32 -3.59 -17.95
N LEU A 25 -30.72 -3.79 -19.12
CA LEU A 25 -29.61 -4.73 -19.31
C LEU A 25 -28.46 -4.44 -18.34
N LYS A 26 -28.02 -3.18 -18.27
CA LYS A 26 -26.91 -2.79 -17.39
C LYS A 26 -27.23 -2.98 -15.90
N MET A 27 -28.49 -2.80 -15.50
CA MET A 27 -28.93 -3.05 -14.12
C MET A 27 -28.97 -4.54 -13.80
N LEU A 28 -29.52 -5.37 -14.70
CA LEU A 28 -29.61 -6.82 -14.53
C LEU A 28 -28.23 -7.48 -14.49
N GLU A 29 -27.32 -7.07 -15.39
CA GLU A 29 -25.92 -7.53 -15.36
C GLU A 29 -25.23 -7.16 -14.05
N ARG A 30 -25.46 -5.95 -13.52
CA ARG A 30 -24.92 -5.54 -12.22
C ARG A 30 -25.50 -6.33 -11.05
N LYS A 31 -26.77 -6.73 -11.11
CA LYS A 31 -27.42 -7.53 -10.08
C LYS A 31 -26.84 -8.94 -10.04
N ILE A 32 -26.71 -9.58 -11.20
CA ILE A 32 -26.14 -10.93 -11.33
C ILE A 32 -24.67 -10.93 -10.92
N ASN A 33 -23.86 -9.98 -11.41
CA ASN A 33 -22.45 -9.86 -11.01
C ASN A 33 -22.25 -9.52 -9.52
N ARG A 34 -23.25 -8.97 -8.85
CA ARG A 34 -23.23 -8.76 -7.39
C ARG A 34 -23.63 -10.02 -6.63
N ALA A 35 -24.54 -10.83 -7.18
CA ALA A 35 -24.96 -12.10 -6.61
C ALA A 35 -23.90 -13.20 -6.80
N GLU A 36 -23.16 -13.18 -7.91
CA GLU A 36 -22.08 -14.12 -8.22
C GLU A 36 -20.74 -13.78 -7.55
N LYS A 37 -20.65 -12.69 -6.78
CA LYS A 37 -19.44 -12.44 -5.98
C LYS A 37 -19.28 -13.59 -4.98
N PRO A 38 -18.19 -14.38 -5.05
CA PRO A 38 -17.97 -15.43 -4.07
C PRO A 38 -17.96 -14.80 -2.67
N SER A 39 -18.69 -15.44 -1.76
CA SER A 39 -18.71 -15.10 -0.34
C SER A 39 -17.28 -14.86 0.15
N LYS A 40 -17.05 -13.67 0.72
CA LYS A 40 -15.83 -13.21 1.40
C LYS A 40 -14.61 -14.09 1.11
N GLN A 41 -13.81 -13.71 0.12
CA GLN A 41 -12.42 -14.20 0.06
C GLN A 41 -11.81 -13.98 1.45
N GLU A 42 -11.48 -15.08 2.14
CA GLU A 42 -10.75 -15.03 3.39
C GLU A 42 -9.47 -14.25 3.11
N SER A 43 -9.37 -13.07 3.72
CA SER A 43 -8.17 -12.25 3.61
C SER A 43 -7.00 -13.12 4.07
N LYS A 44 -6.02 -13.35 3.17
CA LYS A 44 -4.75 -13.98 3.54
C LYS A 44 -4.25 -13.30 4.81
N SER A 45 -4.21 -14.03 5.92
CA SER A 45 -3.80 -13.49 7.20
C SER A 45 -2.32 -13.13 7.09
N ASN A 46 -2.00 -11.87 6.85
CA ASN A 46 -0.64 -11.37 7.02
C ASN A 46 -0.29 -11.51 8.50
N VAL A 47 0.45 -12.57 8.84
CA VAL A 47 0.88 -12.89 10.22
C VAL A 47 1.61 -11.70 10.87
N PHE A 48 2.26 -10.87 10.06
CA PHE A 48 2.98 -9.66 10.47
C PHE A 48 2.10 -8.45 10.82
N ALA A 49 0.82 -8.42 10.43
CA ALA A 49 -0.04 -7.24 10.52
C ALA A 49 -1.17 -7.38 11.58
N THR A 50 -0.97 -8.21 12.60
CA THR A 50 -2.01 -8.53 13.61
C THR A 50 -2.17 -7.46 14.70
N LYS A 51 -1.22 -6.53 14.84
CA LYS A 51 -1.31 -5.47 15.86
C LYS A 51 -2.09 -4.25 15.33
N PRO A 52 -3.32 -3.99 15.81
CA PRO A 52 -4.08 -2.80 15.42
C PRO A 52 -3.34 -1.54 15.85
N THR A 53 -3.15 -0.61 14.92
CA THR A 53 -2.45 0.67 15.13
C THR A 53 -3.34 1.77 15.68
N THR A 54 -4.63 1.48 15.93
CA THR A 54 -5.68 2.45 16.29
C THR A 54 -5.50 3.13 17.66
N LYS A 55 -4.62 2.60 18.52
CA LYS A 55 -4.29 3.19 19.83
C LYS A 55 -2.92 3.90 19.87
N ILE A 56 -2.24 4.02 18.73
CA ILE A 56 -0.90 4.61 18.65
C ILE A 56 -1.06 6.08 18.29
N ASN A 57 -0.61 6.98 19.17
CA ASN A 57 -0.46 8.40 18.86
C ASN A 57 0.92 8.62 18.21
N PRO A 58 1.02 8.80 16.88
CA PRO A 58 2.30 8.99 16.23
C PRO A 58 2.90 10.34 16.60
N LEU A 59 4.18 10.35 16.97
CA LEU A 59 4.93 11.59 17.12
C LEU A 59 5.24 12.16 15.73
N PRO A 60 4.82 13.40 15.41
CA PRO A 60 5.16 14.00 14.13
C PRO A 60 6.65 14.38 14.10
N ILE A 61 7.42 13.69 13.27
CA ILE A 61 8.82 14.04 13.00
C ILE A 61 8.84 15.03 11.82
N ARG A 62 9.55 16.14 11.99
CA ARG A 62 9.76 17.12 10.92
C ARG A 62 11.09 16.83 10.25
N PHE A 63 11.04 16.68 8.93
CA PHE A 63 12.22 16.55 8.08
C PHE A 63 12.43 17.84 7.31
N SER A 64 13.70 18.25 7.19
CA SER A 64 14.17 19.20 6.19
C SER A 64 13.99 18.64 4.77
N ASN A 65 14.12 19.48 3.75
CA ASN A 65 13.99 19.02 2.37
C ASN A 65 15.14 18.08 1.99
N ASP A 66 16.36 18.39 2.44
CA ASP A 66 17.57 17.61 2.12
C ASP A 66 17.52 16.21 2.76
N GLU A 67 16.95 16.10 3.96
CA GLU A 67 16.71 14.79 4.58
C GLU A 67 15.66 13.98 3.81
N ARG A 68 14.61 14.63 3.29
CA ARG A 68 13.59 13.94 2.47
C ARG A 68 14.17 13.44 1.16
N THR A 69 14.99 14.25 0.49
CA THR A 69 15.66 13.83 -0.75
C THR A 69 16.61 12.69 -0.46
N GLY A 70 17.43 12.78 0.61
CA GLY A 70 18.34 11.72 1.00
C GLY A 70 17.65 10.39 1.33
N ILE A 71 16.50 10.41 2.02
CA ILE A 71 15.70 9.19 2.28
C ILE A 71 15.16 8.60 0.97
N THR A 72 14.69 9.45 0.06
CA THR A 72 14.13 9.02 -1.23
C THR A 72 15.21 8.41 -2.12
N GLU A 73 16.38 9.04 -2.19
CA GLU A 73 17.55 8.56 -2.93
C GLU A 73 18.03 7.23 -2.37
N LEU A 74 18.19 7.12 -1.05
CA LEU A 74 18.55 5.86 -0.39
C LEU A 74 17.54 4.74 -0.71
N ALA A 75 16.24 5.06 -0.68
CA ALA A 75 15.21 4.08 -1.03
C ALA A 75 15.39 3.58 -2.48
N ASN A 76 15.65 4.48 -3.42
CA ASN A 76 15.88 4.13 -4.82
C ASN A 76 17.17 3.34 -4.99
N ASP A 77 18.25 3.75 -4.33
CA ASP A 77 19.55 3.07 -4.40
C ASP A 77 19.48 1.63 -3.89
N ILE A 78 18.72 1.37 -2.82
CA ILE A 78 18.49 0.01 -2.34
C ILE A 78 17.73 -0.81 -3.39
N LYS A 79 16.73 -0.22 -4.03
CA LYS A 79 15.89 -0.88 -5.03
C LYS A 79 16.63 -1.13 -6.34
N THR A 80 17.58 -0.26 -6.72
CA THR A 80 18.36 -0.42 -7.95
C THR A 80 19.54 -1.36 -7.74
N ASN A 81 20.27 -1.20 -6.64
CA ASN A 81 21.54 -1.91 -6.42
C ASN A 81 21.34 -3.28 -5.74
N ASN A 82 20.27 -3.47 -4.96
CA ASN A 82 20.06 -4.65 -4.13
C ASN A 82 18.65 -5.27 -4.31
N LEU A 83 18.06 -5.16 -5.50
CA LEU A 83 16.69 -5.59 -5.76
C LEU A 83 16.44 -7.06 -5.39
N GLU A 84 17.39 -7.94 -5.70
CA GLU A 84 17.28 -9.38 -5.43
C GLU A 84 17.22 -9.66 -3.93
N LEU A 85 18.06 -9.00 -3.13
CA LEU A 85 18.03 -9.08 -1.67
C LEU A 85 16.68 -8.57 -1.12
N VAL A 86 16.17 -7.48 -1.66
CA VAL A 86 14.88 -6.92 -1.25
C VAL A 86 13.73 -7.89 -1.53
N ILE A 87 13.71 -8.51 -2.71
CA ILE A 87 12.66 -9.46 -3.08
C ILE A 87 12.76 -10.75 -2.26
N THR A 88 13.96 -11.26 -2.02
CA THR A 88 14.17 -12.50 -1.26
C THR A 88 13.80 -12.34 0.20
N GLU A 89 14.23 -11.26 0.86
CA GLU A 89 14.02 -11.04 2.29
C GLU A 89 12.66 -10.39 2.61
N LEU A 90 12.21 -9.44 1.78
CA LEU A 90 10.99 -8.66 2.05
C LEU A 90 9.81 -9.06 1.15
N GLY A 91 10.02 -9.88 0.12
CA GLY A 91 8.98 -10.37 -0.78
C GLY A 91 8.54 -9.36 -1.86
N SER A 92 8.82 -8.06 -1.70
CA SER A 92 8.49 -7.05 -2.71
C SER A 92 9.32 -5.78 -2.55
N GLU A 93 9.67 -5.15 -3.67
CA GLU A 93 10.28 -3.82 -3.72
C GLU A 93 9.44 -2.74 -3.02
N ARG A 94 8.10 -2.90 -3.01
CA ARG A 94 7.16 -1.98 -2.34
C ARG A 94 7.34 -1.96 -0.83
N GLU A 95 8.04 -2.94 -0.27
CA GLU A 95 8.36 -2.97 1.14
C GLU A 95 9.44 -1.95 1.52
N ILE A 96 10.20 -1.39 0.57
CA ILE A 96 11.11 -0.27 0.82
C ILE A 96 10.37 1.06 0.63
N ASN A 97 10.10 1.75 1.74
CA ASN A 97 9.50 3.09 1.80
C ASN A 97 10.00 3.90 3.00
N ASP A 98 9.80 5.21 2.97
CA ASP A 98 10.32 6.17 3.95
C ASP A 98 9.95 5.78 5.39
N THR A 99 8.71 5.35 5.62
CA THR A 99 8.24 4.98 6.96
C THR A 99 9.02 3.79 7.52
N LYS A 100 9.28 2.78 6.69
CA LYS A 100 10.04 1.59 7.08
C LYS A 100 11.53 1.89 7.19
N LEU A 101 12.08 2.77 6.36
CA LEU A 101 13.47 3.23 6.47
C LEU A 101 13.72 3.98 7.78
N VAL A 102 12.85 4.91 8.16
CA VAL A 102 12.95 5.63 9.44
C VAL A 102 12.83 4.66 10.62
N ARG A 103 11.93 3.67 10.53
CA ARG A 103 11.82 2.63 11.57
C ARG A 103 13.06 1.72 11.62
N ALA A 104 13.63 1.36 10.47
CA ALA A 104 14.85 0.59 10.37
C ALA A 104 16.04 1.35 11.00
N ALA A 105 16.14 2.66 10.76
CA ALA A 105 17.14 3.52 11.39
C ALA A 105 17.08 3.45 12.92
N VAL A 106 15.88 3.41 13.53
CA VAL A 106 15.73 3.24 14.99
C VAL A 106 16.30 1.91 15.49
N TYR A 107 16.19 0.83 14.72
CA TYR A 107 16.82 -0.44 15.08
C TYR A 107 18.34 -0.38 14.94
N LEU A 108 18.84 0.25 13.87
CA LEU A 108 20.27 0.41 13.61
C LEU A 108 20.94 1.30 14.66
N LEU A 109 20.26 2.36 15.14
CA LEU A 109 20.79 3.22 16.21
C LEU A 109 21.15 2.42 17.46
N LYS A 110 20.46 1.32 17.78
CA LYS A 110 20.79 0.47 18.93
C LYS A 110 22.09 -0.33 18.77
N GLN A 111 22.59 -0.43 17.54
CA GLN A 111 23.82 -1.16 17.21
C GLN A 111 25.05 -0.26 17.21
N HIS A 112 24.86 1.07 17.19
CA HIS A 112 25.93 2.05 17.21
C HIS A 112 26.32 2.46 18.63
N SER A 113 27.56 2.95 18.79
CA SER A 113 28.02 3.48 20.06
C SER A 113 27.34 4.81 20.38
N HIS A 114 27.27 5.16 21.67
CA HIS A 114 26.75 6.46 22.08
C HIS A 114 27.56 7.63 21.50
N GLU A 115 28.87 7.45 21.30
CA GLU A 115 29.75 8.47 20.72
C GLU A 115 29.36 8.74 19.25
N ASP A 116 29.21 7.69 18.43
CA ASP A 116 28.79 7.81 17.03
C ASP A 116 27.43 8.50 16.91
N ILE A 117 26.50 8.16 17.81
CA ILE A 117 25.16 8.76 17.84
C ILE A 117 25.24 10.25 18.17
N VAL A 118 26.04 10.63 19.16
CA VAL A 118 26.22 12.03 19.56
C VAL A 118 26.86 12.84 18.44
N ASP A 119 27.85 12.28 17.74
CA ASP A 119 28.48 12.93 16.60
C ASP A 119 27.51 13.09 15.42
N ALA A 120 26.68 12.09 15.14
CA ALA A 120 25.62 12.20 14.13
C ALA A 120 24.59 13.28 14.51
N ILE A 121 24.18 13.36 15.78
CA ILE A 121 23.28 14.42 16.28
C ILE A 121 23.92 15.81 16.12
N LYS A 122 25.23 15.94 16.34
CA LYS A 122 25.96 17.19 16.13
C LYS A 122 25.88 17.63 14.66
N GLN A 123 26.05 16.70 13.71
CA GLN A 123 25.89 16.99 12.28
C GLN A 123 24.47 17.39 11.92
N VAL A 124 23.46 16.68 12.43
CA VAL A 124 22.05 17.04 12.23
C VAL A 124 21.78 18.45 12.75
N LYS A 125 22.25 18.77 13.95
CA LYS A 125 22.09 20.11 14.53
C LYS A 125 22.71 21.20 13.64
N LEU A 126 23.89 20.96 13.07
CA LEU A 126 24.52 21.90 12.14
C LEU A 126 23.69 22.07 10.87
N ASN A 127 23.20 20.97 10.29
CA ASN A 127 22.40 20.99 9.06
C ASN A 127 21.00 21.60 9.25
N MET A 128 20.46 21.54 10.48
CA MET A 128 19.19 22.20 10.83
C MET A 128 19.35 23.70 11.05
N ILE A 129 20.56 24.19 11.30
CA ILE A 129 20.84 25.62 11.46
C ILE A 129 21.12 26.20 10.08
N ARG A 130 20.26 27.13 9.66
CA ARG A 130 20.55 28.09 8.59
C ARG A 130 21.34 29.27 9.15
#